data_AF-A0A453HP59-F1
#
_entry.id   AF-A0A453HP59-F1
#
_cell.length_a   1.000
_cell.length_b   1.000
_cell.length_c   1.000
_cell.angle_alpha   90.00
_cell.angle_beta   90.00
_cell.angle_gamma   90.00
#
_symmetry.space_group_name_H-M   'P 1'
#
loop_
_entity.id
_entity.type
_entity.pdbx_description
1 polymer ?
#
loop_
_entity_poly.entity_id
_entity_poly.type
_entity_poly.pdbx_seq_one_letter_code
_entity_poly.pdbx_strand_id
1 'polypeptide(L)'
;MTLFPITTLLEAAIPGKDHLIRAINLYLEYKPPIEELRYFLEFQLPRVWAPIRDEHPLHQRKEPVCPSLQFSLMGKKLYISQEQVSVGRKPITGLRLCLEGAKQNRLCIQLQHLASLPKILKPYWDAHITIGAAKWQGPEEQDSRWFEPVKWNSFSHVSTAPVEHYEVLIGDASGVYIVTGAQLGVWDFGLKNVLYMKLLYSRVPGCTTRRSLWDHSPAAASSHPTVGPSNITYLDPGGSGAGSSDAGKFMKIVDRSELCKGPDDMPGHWLVTGGKLGVEKGRIVLRVKYSLLNY
;
A
#
# COMPACT_ATOMS: atom_id res chain seq x y z
N MET A 1 -37.96 7.35 26.53
CA MET A 1 -36.72 7.74 27.24
C MET A 1 -35.81 8.42 26.24
N THR A 2 -35.39 9.65 26.51
CA THR A 2 -34.44 10.41 25.67
C THR A 2 -33.02 10.17 26.16
N LEU A 3 -32.14 9.67 25.28
CA LEU A 3 -30.72 9.50 25.58
C LEU A 3 -29.96 10.74 25.13
N PHE A 4 -29.13 11.29 26.01
CA PHE A 4 -28.26 12.41 25.70
C PHE A 4 -26.79 11.95 25.75
N PRO A 5 -25.94 12.33 24.77
CA PRO A 5 -24.51 12.04 24.84
C PRO A 5 -23.88 12.66 26.09
N ILE A 6 -22.96 11.96 26.76
CA ILE A 6 -22.25 12.51 27.93
C ILE A 6 -21.53 13.85 27.64
N THR A 7 -21.19 14.08 26.37
CA THR A 7 -20.56 15.31 25.88
C THR A 7 -21.47 16.53 25.94
N THR A 8 -22.78 16.38 26.14
CA THR A 8 -23.71 17.49 26.39
C THR A 8 -23.55 18.07 27.80
N LEU A 9 -23.02 17.29 28.74
CA LEU A 9 -22.70 17.73 30.10
C LEU A 9 -21.41 18.56 30.15
N LEU A 10 -20.60 18.52 29.09
CA LEU A 10 -19.38 19.31 28.99
C LEU A 10 -19.72 20.73 28.51
N GLU A 11 -19.34 21.72 29.30
CA GLU A 11 -19.43 23.14 28.93
C GLU A 11 -18.74 23.39 27.57
N ALA A 12 -19.27 24.35 26.81
CA ALA A 12 -18.81 24.61 25.45
C ALA A 12 -17.32 25.01 25.36
N ALA A 13 -16.74 25.54 26.44
CA ALA A 13 -15.37 26.04 26.48
C ALA A 13 -14.32 25.02 26.93
N ILE A 14 -14.68 23.75 27.22
CA ILE A 14 -13.72 22.76 27.71
C ILE A 14 -12.82 22.28 26.55
N PRO A 15 -11.49 22.50 26.62
CA PRO A 15 -10.56 21.97 25.62
C PRO A 15 -10.67 20.44 25.52
N GLY A 16 -10.77 19.92 24.30
CA GLY A 16 -10.82 18.47 24.07
C GLY A 16 -12.22 17.86 23.96
N LYS A 17 -13.29 18.65 24.09
CA LYS A 17 -14.67 18.19 23.84
C LYS A 17 -14.82 17.51 22.47
N ASP A 18 -14.29 18.13 21.41
CA ASP A 18 -14.34 17.57 20.05
C ASP A 18 -13.54 16.27 19.92
N HIS A 19 -12.43 16.14 20.66
CA HIS A 19 -11.63 14.92 20.68
C HIS A 19 -12.41 13.78 21.35
N LEU A 20 -13.13 14.07 22.45
CA LEU A 20 -13.97 13.09 23.12
C LEU A 20 -15.16 12.67 22.25
N ILE A 21 -15.86 13.63 21.62
CA ILE A 21 -16.95 13.34 20.67
C ILE A 21 -16.43 12.41 19.56
N ARG A 22 -15.28 12.76 18.97
CA ARG A 22 -14.65 11.94 17.93
C ARG A 22 -14.30 10.54 18.41
N ALA A 23 -13.71 10.41 19.60
CA ALA A 23 -13.35 9.10 20.16
C ALA A 23 -14.58 8.22 20.43
N ILE A 24 -15.66 8.81 20.95
CA ILE A 24 -16.94 8.11 21.18
C ILE A 24 -17.52 7.63 19.86
N ASN A 25 -17.59 8.50 18.84
CA ASN A 25 -18.12 8.13 17.53
C ASN A 25 -17.32 6.98 16.90
N LEU A 26 -16.00 7.09 16.91
CA LEU A 26 -15.10 6.04 16.42
C LEU A 26 -15.29 4.71 17.17
N TYR A 27 -15.48 4.74 18.49
CA TYR A 27 -15.75 3.54 19.26
C TYR A 27 -17.12 2.93 18.92
N LEU A 28 -18.17 3.75 18.77
CA LEU A 28 -19.50 3.26 18.45
C LEU A 28 -19.58 2.67 17.02
N GLU A 29 -18.82 3.24 16.09
CA GLU A 29 -18.72 2.80 14.70
C GLU A 29 -17.93 1.49 14.57
N TYR A 30 -16.69 1.45 15.08
CA TYR A 30 -15.77 0.34 14.84
C TYR A 30 -15.67 -0.68 15.98
N LYS A 31 -16.06 -0.30 17.20
CA LYS A 31 -16.06 -1.13 18.42
C LYS A 31 -14.76 -1.93 18.63
N PRO A 32 -13.60 -1.27 18.64
CA PRO A 32 -12.35 -1.99 18.87
C PRO A 32 -12.28 -2.61 20.27
N PRO A 33 -11.55 -3.73 20.46
CA PRO A 33 -11.26 -4.27 21.78
C PRO A 33 -10.69 -3.19 22.68
N ILE A 34 -11.09 -3.21 23.95
CA ILE A 34 -10.77 -2.14 24.89
C ILE A 34 -9.26 -2.02 25.11
N GLU A 35 -8.54 -3.15 25.01
CA GLU A 35 -7.08 -3.24 25.12
C GLU A 35 -6.36 -2.54 23.96
N GLU A 36 -7.01 -2.47 22.79
CA GLU A 36 -6.48 -1.85 21.57
C GLU A 36 -6.95 -0.42 21.39
N LEU A 37 -7.93 0.04 22.17
CA LEU A 37 -8.63 1.32 21.96
C LEU A 37 -7.67 2.50 21.87
N ARG A 38 -6.66 2.55 22.74
CA ARG A 38 -5.65 3.61 22.71
C ARG A 38 -4.89 3.63 21.40
N TYR A 39 -4.43 2.47 20.92
CA TYR A 39 -3.67 2.35 19.68
C TYR A 39 -4.54 2.68 18.48
N PHE A 40 -5.77 2.15 18.47
CA PHE A 40 -6.78 2.43 17.47
C PHE A 40 -7.01 3.94 17.32
N LEU A 41 -7.31 4.65 18.41
CA LEU A 41 -7.61 6.09 18.38
C LEU A 41 -6.41 6.92 17.90
N GLU A 42 -5.19 6.58 18.33
CA GLU A 42 -3.95 7.25 17.90
C GLU A 42 -3.65 7.07 16.40
N PHE A 43 -4.13 5.98 15.80
CA PHE A 43 -3.96 5.69 14.38
C PHE A 43 -5.11 6.20 13.49
N GLN A 44 -6.18 6.73 14.09
CA GLN A 44 -7.22 7.43 13.33
C GLN A 44 -6.76 8.84 13.00
N LEU A 45 -5.73 8.94 12.16
CA LEU A 45 -5.22 10.16 11.57
C LEU A 45 -5.62 10.21 10.08
N PRO A 46 -5.63 11.41 9.45
CA PRO A 46 -5.84 11.51 8.03
C PRO A 46 -4.82 10.65 7.26
N ARG A 47 -5.30 9.87 6.28
CA ARG A 47 -4.47 9.03 5.41
C ARG A 47 -4.31 9.72 4.06
N VAL A 48 -3.09 9.78 3.57
CA VAL A 48 -2.74 10.47 2.31
C VAL A 48 -1.91 9.54 1.45
N TRP A 49 -2.09 9.64 0.13
CA TRP A 49 -1.29 8.91 -0.85
C TRP A 49 -0.06 9.71 -1.27
N ALA A 50 1.08 9.04 -1.35
CA ALA A 50 2.32 9.57 -1.88
C ALA A 50 2.73 8.82 -3.17
N PRO A 51 3.33 9.51 -4.17
CA PRO A 51 3.51 10.96 -4.22
C PRO A 51 2.16 11.69 -4.35
N ILE A 52 2.03 12.85 -3.70
CA ILE A 52 0.88 13.74 -3.91
C ILE A 52 1.08 14.35 -5.30
N ARG A 53 0.11 14.14 -6.19
CA ARG A 53 0.17 14.65 -7.54
C ARG A 53 -0.86 15.74 -7.68
N ASP A 54 -0.39 16.94 -7.99
CA ASP A 54 -1.28 18.02 -8.40
C ASP A 54 -1.92 17.65 -9.75
N GLU A 55 -3.22 17.88 -9.91
CA GLU A 55 -3.93 17.74 -11.19
C GLU A 55 -3.44 18.73 -12.26
N HIS A 56 -2.54 19.64 -11.89
CA HIS A 56 -1.97 20.62 -12.79
C HIS A 56 -0.77 20.04 -13.54
N PRO A 57 -0.75 20.09 -14.88
CA PRO A 57 0.31 19.52 -15.71
C PRO A 57 1.53 20.45 -15.74
N LEU A 58 2.11 20.75 -14.58
CA LEU A 58 3.29 21.59 -14.48
C LEU A 58 4.50 20.70 -14.29
N HIS A 59 5.31 20.68 -15.35
CA HIS A 59 6.56 19.94 -15.54
C HIS A 59 6.36 18.53 -16.10
N GLN A 60 6.18 18.48 -17.43
CA GLN A 60 6.75 17.40 -18.23
C GLN A 60 8.27 17.39 -18.01
N ARG A 61 8.72 16.83 -16.89
CA ARG A 61 10.12 16.45 -16.74
C ARG A 61 10.44 15.59 -17.97
N LYS A 62 11.48 15.94 -18.73
CA LYS A 62 12.09 15.01 -19.69
C LYS A 62 12.63 13.85 -18.87
N GLU A 63 11.75 12.91 -18.59
CA GLU A 63 12.10 11.76 -17.78
C GLU A 63 13.08 10.89 -18.57
N PRO A 64 14.05 10.28 -17.86
CA PRO A 64 14.93 9.31 -18.47
C PRO A 64 14.10 8.22 -19.17
N VAL A 65 14.70 7.61 -20.19
CA VAL A 65 14.15 6.47 -20.93
C VAL A 65 13.58 5.47 -19.92
N CYS A 66 12.25 5.44 -19.75
CA CYS A 66 11.64 4.55 -18.78
C CYS A 66 11.86 3.12 -19.28
N PRO A 67 12.42 2.21 -18.46
CA PRO A 67 12.48 0.82 -18.84
C PRO A 67 11.06 0.30 -19.06
N SER A 68 10.94 -0.73 -19.88
CA SER A 68 9.62 -1.22 -20.29
C SER A 68 9.54 -2.72 -20.32
N LEU A 69 8.37 -3.24 -19.93
CA LEU A 69 7.98 -4.62 -20.13
C LEU A 69 7.23 -4.76 -21.44
N GLN A 70 7.51 -5.83 -22.18
CA GLN A 70 6.82 -6.19 -23.40
C GLN A 70 6.30 -7.62 -23.29
N PHE A 71 5.03 -7.85 -23.63
CA PHE A 71 4.37 -9.14 -23.39
C PHE A 71 4.28 -10.04 -24.65
N SER A 72 4.76 -9.54 -25.79
CA SER A 72 4.88 -10.29 -27.06
C SER A 72 5.88 -9.58 -27.98
N LEU A 73 6.42 -10.26 -29.00
CA LEU A 73 7.47 -9.75 -29.91
C LEU A 73 7.15 -8.38 -30.53
N MET A 74 5.90 -8.16 -30.96
CA MET A 74 5.41 -6.87 -31.47
C MET A 74 4.35 -6.25 -30.55
N GLY A 75 4.36 -6.62 -29.28
CA GLY A 75 3.42 -6.16 -28.26
C GLY A 75 3.67 -4.73 -27.81
N LYS A 76 2.66 -4.14 -27.18
CA LYS A 76 2.79 -2.81 -26.57
C LYS A 76 3.67 -2.87 -25.33
N LYS A 77 4.39 -1.77 -25.10
CA LYS A 77 5.31 -1.58 -23.97
C LYS A 77 4.58 -0.99 -22.77
N LEU A 78 4.69 -1.65 -21.62
CA LEU A 78 4.34 -1.11 -20.30
C LEU A 78 5.60 -0.46 -19.73
N TYR A 79 5.62 0.86 -19.66
CA TYR A 79 6.73 1.61 -19.08
C TYR A 79 6.69 1.50 -17.55
N ILE A 80 7.84 1.45 -16.91
CA ILE A 80 7.96 1.38 -15.45
C ILE A 80 8.54 2.69 -14.94
N SER A 81 7.80 3.37 -14.05
CA SER A 81 8.33 4.52 -13.33
C SER A 81 9.36 4.05 -12.30
N GLN A 82 10.59 4.56 -12.41
CA GLN A 82 11.68 4.30 -11.45
C GLN A 82 11.76 5.36 -10.35
N GLU A 83 10.72 6.19 -10.20
CA GLU A 83 10.62 7.19 -9.14
C GLU A 83 10.74 6.52 -7.77
N GLN A 84 11.64 7.04 -6.92
CA GLN A 84 11.74 6.63 -5.53
C GLN A 84 10.70 7.40 -4.71
N VAL A 85 9.70 6.69 -4.19
CA VAL A 85 8.69 7.28 -3.32
C VAL A 85 9.11 7.05 -1.87
N SER A 86 9.29 8.12 -1.10
CA SER A 86 9.59 8.05 0.33
C SER A 86 8.74 9.07 1.10
N VAL A 87 8.24 8.67 2.27
CA VAL A 87 7.36 9.49 3.12
C VAL A 87 8.04 9.91 4.43
N GLY A 88 9.34 9.62 4.59
CA GLY A 88 10.10 9.94 5.80
C GLY A 88 9.56 9.20 7.04
N ARG A 89 9.50 9.90 8.17
CA ARG A 89 9.00 9.36 9.45
C ARG A 89 7.47 9.43 9.54
N LYS A 90 6.81 8.88 8.53
CA LYS A 90 5.35 8.76 8.46
C LYS A 90 4.99 7.28 8.30
N PRO A 91 4.19 6.71 9.20
CA PRO A 91 3.88 5.30 9.11
C PRO A 91 3.03 5.00 7.87
N ILE A 92 3.45 4.01 7.08
CA ILE A 92 2.73 3.54 5.91
C ILE A 92 1.68 2.51 6.34
N THR A 93 0.45 2.70 5.88
CA THR A 93 -0.72 1.85 6.16
C THR A 93 -1.22 1.10 4.92
N GLY A 94 -0.63 1.35 3.74
CA GLY A 94 -1.02 0.66 2.52
C GLY A 94 -0.15 0.97 1.31
N LEU A 95 -0.28 0.15 0.29
CA LEU A 95 0.42 0.26 -1.00
C LEU A 95 -0.56 -0.04 -2.15
N ARG A 96 -0.34 0.58 -3.31
CA ARG A 96 -1.07 0.22 -4.54
C ARG A 96 -0.21 0.40 -5.79
N LEU A 97 -0.51 -0.39 -6.82
CA LEU A 97 0.01 -0.18 -8.17
C LEU A 97 -0.94 0.72 -8.94
N CYS A 98 -0.41 1.64 -9.74
CA CYS A 98 -1.22 2.53 -10.57
C CYS A 98 -0.67 2.60 -12.00
N LEU A 99 -1.56 2.95 -12.94
CA LEU A 99 -1.23 3.21 -14.33
C LEU A 99 -1.39 4.69 -14.63
N GLU A 100 -0.39 5.27 -15.28
CA GLU A 100 -0.25 6.70 -15.48
C GLU A 100 -0.07 7.07 -16.94
N GLY A 101 -0.19 8.38 -17.20
CA GLY A 101 -0.15 8.96 -18.53
C GLY A 101 -1.46 8.80 -19.29
N ALA A 102 -1.60 9.59 -20.36
CA ALA A 102 -2.80 9.59 -21.21
C ALA A 102 -3.11 8.20 -21.80
N LYS A 103 -2.09 7.36 -21.99
CA LYS A 103 -2.21 6.01 -22.52
C LYS A 103 -2.38 4.93 -21.44
N GLN A 104 -2.36 5.29 -20.15
CA GLN A 104 -2.42 4.36 -19.01
C GLN A 104 -1.42 3.20 -19.16
N ASN A 105 -0.21 3.51 -19.62
CA ASN A 105 0.82 2.55 -19.99
C ASN A 105 2.11 2.74 -19.21
N ARG A 106 2.04 3.45 -18.09
CA ARG A 106 3.16 3.63 -17.16
C ARG A 106 2.78 3.10 -15.78
N LEU A 107 3.44 2.03 -15.36
CA LEU A 107 3.28 1.45 -14.04
C LEU A 107 4.06 2.27 -13.00
N CYS A 108 3.41 2.61 -11.90
CA CYS A 108 4.04 3.19 -10.72
C CYS A 108 3.55 2.49 -9.45
N ILE A 109 4.18 2.83 -8.33
CA ILE A 109 3.77 2.43 -6.98
C ILE A 109 3.42 3.67 -6.16
N GLN A 110 2.35 3.58 -5.38
CA GLN A 110 1.92 4.64 -4.46
C GLN A 110 1.80 4.09 -3.05
N LEU A 111 2.02 4.97 -2.06
CA LEU A 111 2.09 4.63 -0.64
C LEU A 111 1.01 5.39 0.11
N GLN A 112 0.16 4.69 0.86
CA GLN A 112 -0.76 5.32 1.79
C GLN A 112 -0.04 5.48 3.13
N HIS A 113 0.02 6.69 3.65
CA HIS A 113 0.65 6.98 4.93
C HIS A 113 -0.23 7.87 5.80
N LEU A 114 0.02 7.85 7.11
CA LEU A 114 -0.61 8.81 8.02
C LEU A 114 -0.04 10.22 7.76
N ALA A 115 -0.88 11.23 7.72
CA ALA A 115 -0.49 12.61 7.44
C ALA A 115 0.50 13.16 8.48
N SER A 116 0.36 12.70 9.73
CA SER A 116 1.20 13.01 10.88
C SER A 116 1.61 11.74 11.63
N LEU A 117 2.65 11.86 12.46
CA LEU A 117 3.16 10.79 13.31
C LEU A 117 2.23 10.58 14.53
N PRO A 118 1.69 9.37 14.78
CA PRO A 118 0.93 9.05 15.98
C PRO A 118 1.68 9.43 17.26
N LYS A 119 0.99 9.94 18.29
CA LYS A 119 1.66 10.41 19.51
C LYS A 119 2.35 9.26 20.24
N ILE A 120 1.78 8.07 20.16
CA ILE A 120 2.39 6.85 20.73
C ILE A 120 3.75 6.50 20.11
N LEU A 121 4.00 6.89 18.86
CA LEU A 121 5.27 6.66 18.17
C LEU A 121 6.29 7.77 18.39
N LYS A 122 5.89 8.94 18.89
CA LYS A 122 6.81 10.08 19.09
C LYS A 122 8.02 9.76 19.98
N PRO A 123 7.88 9.05 21.12
CA PRO A 123 9.04 8.70 21.96
C PRO A 123 10.11 7.88 21.22
N TYR A 124 9.72 7.14 20.19
CA TYR A 124 10.57 6.21 19.45
C TYR A 124 10.99 6.72 18.08
N TRP A 125 10.23 7.65 17.50
CA TRP A 125 10.31 7.95 16.07
C TRP A 125 10.12 9.43 15.70
N ASP A 126 10.05 10.32 16.69
CA ASP A 126 10.06 11.77 16.41
C ASP A 126 11.41 12.24 15.85
N ALA A 127 11.45 13.39 15.18
CA ALA A 127 12.61 13.87 14.40
C ALA A 127 13.95 13.84 15.16
N HIS A 128 13.92 14.12 16.46
CA HIS A 128 15.09 14.16 17.36
C HIS A 128 15.65 12.78 17.72
N ILE A 129 14.87 11.70 17.52
CA ILE A 129 15.29 10.35 17.86
C ILE A 129 16.25 9.83 16.78
N THR A 130 17.40 9.29 17.20
CA THR A 130 18.41 8.71 16.30
C THR A 130 18.03 7.29 15.92
N ILE A 131 17.70 7.07 14.65
CA ILE A 131 17.22 5.77 14.14
C ILE A 131 18.16 5.14 13.09
N GLY A 132 19.29 5.80 12.80
CA GLY A 132 20.18 5.43 11.72
C GLY A 132 19.63 5.79 10.33
N ALA A 133 20.38 5.43 9.28
CA ALA A 133 19.97 5.66 7.90
C ALA A 133 18.91 4.65 7.46
N ALA A 134 17.90 5.12 6.73
CA ALA A 134 16.95 4.24 6.07
C ALA A 134 17.66 3.40 4.99
N LYS A 135 17.26 2.13 4.84
CA LYS A 135 17.93 1.16 3.95
C LYS A 135 16.97 0.63 2.90
N TRP A 136 17.35 0.77 1.64
CA TRP A 136 16.65 0.13 0.53
C TRP A 136 16.95 -1.38 0.53
N GLN A 137 15.89 -2.18 0.48
CA GLN A 137 15.95 -3.64 0.37
C GLN A 137 15.11 -4.07 -0.82
N GLY A 138 15.54 -5.14 -1.49
CA GLY A 138 14.86 -5.70 -2.64
C GLY A 138 15.40 -7.07 -2.98
N PRO A 139 14.81 -7.73 -3.99
CA PRO A 139 15.24 -9.04 -4.42
C PRO A 139 16.65 -9.00 -5.01
N GLU A 140 17.35 -10.13 -4.95
CA GLU A 140 18.63 -10.33 -5.62
C GLU A 140 18.42 -10.63 -7.11
N GLU A 141 19.19 -9.94 -7.96
CA GLU A 141 19.06 -10.04 -9.43
C GLU A 141 19.40 -11.43 -9.98
N GLN A 142 20.19 -12.21 -9.24
CA GLN A 142 20.65 -13.53 -9.65
C GLN A 142 19.72 -14.67 -9.20
N ASP A 143 18.79 -14.44 -8.27
CA ASP A 143 17.90 -15.51 -7.77
C ASP A 143 16.68 -15.71 -8.68
N SER A 144 16.93 -16.35 -9.83
CA SER A 144 15.91 -16.57 -10.86
C SER A 144 14.77 -17.51 -10.44
N ARG A 145 14.87 -18.18 -9.27
CA ARG A 145 13.81 -19.05 -8.74
C ARG A 145 12.53 -18.28 -8.44
N TRP A 146 12.66 -16.97 -8.19
CA TRP A 146 11.54 -16.08 -7.94
C TRP A 146 11.00 -15.39 -9.19
N PHE A 147 11.46 -15.76 -10.40
CA PHE A 147 11.05 -15.07 -11.63
C PHE A 147 9.85 -15.76 -12.26
N GLU A 148 8.68 -15.17 -12.09
CA GLU A 148 7.44 -15.70 -12.65
C GLU A 148 7.06 -14.97 -13.96
N PRO A 149 6.72 -15.69 -15.03
CA PRO A 149 6.28 -15.07 -16.28
C PRO A 149 4.88 -14.47 -16.15
N VAL A 150 4.65 -13.27 -16.69
CA VAL A 150 3.34 -12.59 -16.58
C VAL A 150 2.31 -13.17 -17.55
N LYS A 151 2.69 -13.48 -18.80
CA LYS A 151 1.78 -14.07 -19.81
C LYS A 151 2.45 -15.19 -20.55
N TRP A 152 3.48 -14.85 -21.31
CA TRP A 152 4.30 -15.78 -22.06
C TRP A 152 5.65 -15.97 -21.37
N ASN A 153 6.17 -17.20 -21.43
CA ASN A 153 7.41 -17.59 -20.75
C ASN A 153 8.67 -16.83 -21.21
N SER A 154 8.62 -16.14 -22.35
CA SER A 154 9.84 -15.68 -23.03
C SER A 154 10.17 -14.20 -22.90
N PHE A 155 9.26 -13.33 -22.43
CA PHE A 155 9.46 -11.87 -22.53
C PHE A 155 9.50 -11.14 -21.19
N SER A 156 8.39 -11.07 -20.46
CA SER A 156 8.29 -10.27 -19.24
C SER A 156 7.98 -11.14 -18.04
N HIS A 157 8.80 -10.99 -17.01
CA HIS A 157 8.66 -11.67 -15.73
C HIS A 157 8.53 -10.65 -14.61
N VAL A 158 8.11 -11.15 -13.46
CA VAL A 158 8.03 -10.44 -12.19
C VAL A 158 8.87 -11.21 -11.18
N SER A 159 9.72 -10.51 -10.44
CA SER A 159 10.36 -11.07 -9.26
C SER A 159 9.33 -11.15 -8.14
N THR A 160 9.02 -12.36 -7.70
CA THR A 160 8.05 -12.67 -6.64
C THR A 160 8.71 -12.88 -5.28
N ALA A 161 10.01 -12.58 -5.17
CA ALA A 161 10.74 -12.70 -3.93
C ALA A 161 10.17 -11.73 -2.88
N PRO A 162 9.95 -12.20 -1.64
CA PRO A 162 9.50 -11.33 -0.56
C PRO A 162 10.54 -10.27 -0.25
N VAL A 163 10.11 -9.00 -0.21
CA VAL A 163 10.92 -7.90 0.30
C VAL A 163 10.50 -7.68 1.74
N GLU A 164 11.31 -8.21 2.65
CA GLU A 164 11.15 -8.12 4.10
C GLU A 164 12.49 -7.74 4.71
N HIS A 165 12.45 -7.11 5.89
CA HIS A 165 13.67 -6.93 6.68
C HIS A 165 13.83 -8.08 7.67
N TYR A 166 14.94 -8.81 7.55
CA TYR A 166 15.35 -9.81 8.51
C TYR A 166 16.47 -9.24 9.39
N GLU A 167 16.30 -9.29 10.71
CA GLU A 167 17.36 -8.91 11.64
C GLU A 167 18.55 -9.86 11.50
N VAL A 168 19.73 -9.30 11.29
CA VAL A 168 20.98 -10.02 11.58
C VAL A 168 21.25 -9.76 13.04
N LEU A 169 21.20 -10.82 13.86
CA LEU A 169 21.28 -10.80 15.33
C LEU A 169 22.72 -10.45 15.81
N ILE A 170 23.23 -9.28 15.42
CA ILE A 170 24.54 -8.79 15.82
C ILE A 170 24.34 -7.42 16.49
N GLY A 171 24.30 -7.46 17.82
CA GLY A 171 24.33 -6.28 18.68
C GLY A 171 22.99 -5.92 19.33
N ASP A 172 23.11 -5.17 20.43
CA ASP A 172 22.08 -4.76 21.40
C ASP A 172 20.99 -3.80 20.84
N ALA A 173 20.82 -3.78 19.53
CA ALA A 173 20.05 -2.77 18.83
C ALA A 173 18.60 -3.24 18.59
N SER A 174 17.87 -3.52 19.69
CA SER A 174 16.44 -3.82 19.68
C SER A 174 15.63 -2.76 18.93
N GLY A 175 14.76 -3.17 18.01
CA GLY A 175 13.82 -2.28 17.33
C GLY A 175 13.28 -2.85 16.02
N VAL A 176 12.05 -2.48 15.66
CA VAL A 176 11.38 -2.97 14.45
C VAL A 176 11.74 -2.11 13.24
N TYR A 177 11.84 -2.73 12.07
CA TYR A 177 11.96 -2.00 10.81
C TYR A 177 10.61 -1.99 10.08
N ILE A 178 10.14 -0.81 9.75
CA ILE A 178 8.90 -0.59 9.00
C ILE A 178 9.20 0.03 7.64
N VAL A 179 8.27 -0.14 6.69
CA VAL A 179 8.40 0.40 5.34
C VAL A 179 8.06 1.90 5.36
N THR A 180 8.91 2.72 4.73
CA THR A 180 8.76 4.18 4.60
C THR A 180 8.97 4.67 3.18
N GLY A 181 9.12 3.76 2.23
CA GLY A 181 9.26 4.07 0.83
C GLY A 181 9.19 2.83 -0.05
N ALA A 182 8.96 3.04 -1.34
CA ALA A 182 9.01 1.99 -2.34
C ALA A 182 9.52 2.51 -3.68
N GLN A 183 10.04 1.61 -4.49
CA GLN A 183 10.50 1.89 -5.84
C GLN A 183 10.26 0.65 -6.72
N LEU A 184 9.86 0.87 -7.97
CA LEU A 184 9.85 -0.18 -8.99
C LEU A 184 11.08 -0.08 -9.88
N GLY A 185 11.52 -1.22 -10.40
CA GLY A 185 12.63 -1.27 -11.35
C GLY A 185 12.51 -2.45 -12.31
N VAL A 186 13.36 -2.46 -13.33
CA VAL A 186 13.43 -3.53 -14.32
C VAL A 186 14.88 -3.97 -14.43
N TRP A 187 15.10 -5.28 -14.37
CA TRP A 187 16.35 -5.90 -14.79
C TRP A 187 16.23 -6.34 -16.24
N ASP A 188 17.25 -6.02 -17.04
CA ASP A 188 17.32 -6.35 -18.46
C ASP A 188 18.27 -7.53 -18.66
N PHE A 189 17.71 -8.67 -19.08
CA PHE A 189 18.44 -9.87 -19.48
C PHE A 189 18.34 -10.10 -21.00
N GLY A 190 18.26 -9.03 -21.79
CA GLY A 190 18.19 -9.04 -23.25
C GLY A 190 16.79 -9.39 -23.77
N LEU A 191 16.52 -10.68 -23.98
CA LEU A 191 15.19 -11.13 -24.42
C LEU A 191 14.15 -11.15 -23.30
N LYS A 192 14.63 -11.19 -22.04
CA LYS A 192 13.82 -11.27 -20.83
C LYS A 192 14.01 -10.00 -20.01
N ASN A 193 12.91 -9.34 -19.68
CA ASN A 193 12.87 -8.26 -18.69
C ASN A 193 12.18 -8.73 -17.42
N VAL A 194 12.70 -8.35 -16.25
CA VAL A 194 12.15 -8.74 -14.94
C VAL A 194 11.78 -7.50 -14.15
N LEU A 195 10.50 -7.32 -13.87
CA LEU A 195 10.01 -6.30 -12.94
C LEU A 195 10.36 -6.70 -11.51
N TYR A 196 10.92 -5.76 -10.76
CA TYR A 196 11.17 -5.94 -9.33
C TYR A 196 10.67 -4.74 -8.53
N MET A 197 10.51 -4.94 -7.23
CA MET A 197 10.17 -3.90 -6.26
C MET A 197 11.25 -3.82 -5.19
N LYS A 198 11.59 -2.60 -4.79
CA LYS A 198 12.41 -2.31 -3.61
C LYS A 198 11.55 -1.57 -2.59
N LEU A 199 11.78 -1.86 -1.32
CA LEU A 199 11.16 -1.17 -0.19
C LEU A 199 12.24 -0.47 0.63
N LEU A 200 11.95 0.75 1.07
CA LEU A 200 12.81 1.51 1.97
C LEU A 200 12.37 1.20 3.40
N TYR A 201 13.32 0.78 4.23
CA TYR A 201 13.07 0.44 5.62
C TYR A 201 13.66 1.49 6.55
N SER A 202 12.91 1.82 7.60
CA SER A 202 13.36 2.69 8.69
C SER A 202 13.15 2.00 10.03
N ARG A 203 14.13 2.13 10.92
CA ARG A 203 14.08 1.56 12.25
C ARG A 203 13.16 2.37 13.16
N VAL A 204 12.42 1.67 14.01
CA VAL A 204 11.64 2.17 15.13
C VAL A 204 12.21 1.51 16.39
N PRO A 205 13.16 2.16 17.08
CA PRO A 205 13.80 1.61 18.28
C PRO A 205 12.81 1.40 19.42
N GLY A 206 13.09 0.46 20.32
CA GLY A 206 12.27 0.22 21.52
C GLY A 206 10.92 -0.48 21.28
N CYS A 207 10.46 -0.56 20.04
CA CYS A 207 9.27 -1.32 19.67
C CYS A 207 9.60 -2.77 19.31
N THR A 208 8.62 -3.66 19.42
CA THR A 208 8.71 -5.07 18.96
C THR A 208 7.52 -5.44 18.09
N THR A 209 7.70 -6.41 17.19
CA THR A 209 6.61 -6.92 16.35
C THR A 209 5.74 -7.87 17.17
N ARG A 210 4.48 -7.51 17.39
CA ARG A 210 3.52 -8.35 18.12
C ARG A 210 2.92 -9.44 17.24
N ARG A 211 2.47 -9.05 16.04
CA ARG A 211 1.82 -9.93 15.07
C ARG A 211 2.11 -9.43 13.68
N SER A 212 2.32 -10.34 12.73
CA SER A 212 2.39 -10.01 11.31
C SER A 212 1.42 -10.87 10.50
N LEU A 213 0.90 -10.33 9.41
CA LEU A 213 0.12 -11.08 8.43
C LEU A 213 0.33 -10.52 7.03
N TRP A 214 0.17 -11.38 6.04
CA TRP A 214 0.13 -11.00 4.64
C TRP A 214 -1.31 -10.73 4.23
N ASP A 215 -1.54 -9.71 3.40
CA ASP A 215 -2.84 -9.56 2.76
C ASP A 215 -3.11 -10.77 1.85
N HIS A 216 -4.14 -11.52 2.21
CA HIS A 216 -4.71 -12.53 1.34
C HIS A 216 -5.51 -11.82 0.23
N SER A 217 -5.34 -12.25 -1.01
CA SER A 217 -6.18 -11.79 -2.13
C SER A 217 -7.66 -12.00 -1.79
N PRO A 218 -8.56 -11.08 -2.17
CA PRO A 218 -9.99 -11.36 -2.10
C PRO A 218 -10.34 -12.34 -3.23
N ALA A 219 -10.15 -13.63 -2.99
CA ALA A 219 -10.82 -14.69 -3.74
C ALA A 219 -12.07 -15.21 -3.00
N ALA A 220 -12.31 -14.74 -1.77
CA ALA A 220 -13.54 -15.01 -1.04
C ALA A 220 -13.77 -13.88 -0.03
N ALA A 221 -14.38 -12.77 -0.49
CA ALA A 221 -15.13 -11.96 0.44
C ALA A 221 -16.25 -12.86 0.98
N SER A 222 -16.21 -13.05 2.29
CA SER A 222 -17.23 -13.70 3.09
C SER A 222 -18.62 -13.23 2.66
N SER A 223 -19.45 -14.19 2.29
CA SER A 223 -20.89 -14.02 2.11
C SER A 223 -21.53 -13.57 3.43
N HIS A 224 -21.63 -12.26 3.63
CA HIS A 224 -22.65 -11.68 4.49
C HIS A 224 -23.72 -11.05 3.58
N PRO A 225 -24.96 -11.59 3.59
CA PRO A 225 -26.03 -11.08 2.73
C PRO A 225 -26.55 -9.76 3.32
N THR A 226 -26.22 -8.65 2.68
CA THR A 226 -26.97 -7.40 2.88
C THR A 226 -28.25 -7.50 2.05
N VAL A 227 -29.35 -7.75 2.74
CA VAL A 227 -30.71 -7.71 2.20
C VAL A 227 -31.09 -6.25 1.95
N GLY A 228 -31.37 -5.90 0.70
CA GLY A 228 -31.97 -4.62 0.29
C GLY A 228 -32.37 -4.68 -1.20
N PRO A 229 -33.57 -4.18 -1.60
CA PRO A 229 -34.33 -4.80 -2.68
C PRO A 229 -34.20 -4.13 -4.06
N SER A 230 -34.52 -4.95 -5.07
CA SER A 230 -35.10 -4.59 -6.38
C SER A 230 -34.17 -4.27 -7.56
N ASN A 231 -33.92 -5.31 -8.36
CA ASN A 231 -34.04 -5.39 -9.82
C ASN A 231 -34.23 -4.08 -10.60
N ILE A 232 -33.29 -3.78 -11.52
CA ILE A 232 -33.64 -3.53 -12.93
C ILE A 232 -32.58 -4.19 -13.81
N THR A 233 -33.01 -5.25 -14.51
CA THR A 233 -32.34 -5.87 -15.65
C THR A 233 -32.52 -4.97 -16.88
N TYR A 234 -31.42 -4.43 -17.41
CA TYR A 234 -31.38 -3.99 -18.81
C TYR A 234 -30.49 -4.94 -19.60
N LEU A 235 -31.16 -5.83 -20.33
CA LEU A 235 -30.61 -6.51 -21.50
C LEU A 235 -30.57 -5.47 -22.62
N ASP A 236 -29.41 -5.28 -23.25
CA ASP A 236 -29.34 -4.63 -24.56
C ASP A 236 -28.56 -5.55 -25.53
N PRO A 237 -29.12 -5.86 -26.72
CA PRO A 237 -28.53 -6.80 -27.67
C PRO A 237 -27.71 -6.07 -28.74
N GLY A 238 -26.57 -6.66 -29.12
CA GLY A 238 -25.98 -6.48 -30.45
C GLY A 238 -25.33 -5.12 -30.77
N GLY A 239 -24.00 -5.09 -30.83
CA GLY A 239 -23.26 -3.95 -31.35
C GLY A 239 -21.79 -4.28 -31.61
N SER A 240 -21.51 -4.88 -32.77
CA SER A 240 -20.18 -4.96 -33.35
C SER A 240 -19.63 -3.54 -33.57
N GLY A 241 -18.51 -3.20 -32.92
CA GLY A 241 -17.86 -1.90 -33.08
C GLY A 241 -16.43 -1.92 -32.56
N ALA A 242 -15.48 -2.04 -33.49
CA ALA A 242 -14.05 -1.97 -33.24
C ALA A 242 -13.64 -0.60 -32.68
N GLY A 243 -12.93 -0.61 -31.55
CA GLY A 243 -12.36 0.59 -30.94
C GLY A 243 -11.75 0.32 -29.56
N SER A 244 -10.94 -0.73 -29.41
CA SER A 244 -10.19 -0.97 -28.16
C SER A 244 -9.21 0.19 -27.95
N SER A 245 -9.62 1.21 -27.18
CA SER A 245 -8.69 2.23 -26.70
C SER A 245 -7.53 1.52 -26.00
N ASP A 246 -6.31 1.94 -26.33
CA ASP A 246 -5.08 1.29 -25.84
C ASP A 246 -4.97 1.30 -24.31
N ALA A 247 -5.63 2.27 -23.68
CA ALA A 247 -5.76 2.40 -22.24
C ALA A 247 -6.35 1.13 -21.59
N GLY A 248 -7.21 0.39 -22.31
CA GLY A 248 -7.86 -0.83 -21.79
C GLY A 248 -6.95 -2.05 -21.64
N LYS A 249 -5.82 -2.10 -22.36
CA LYS A 249 -5.01 -3.35 -22.44
C LYS A 249 -4.16 -3.59 -21.20
N PHE A 250 -3.52 -2.54 -20.66
CA PHE A 250 -2.69 -2.68 -19.45
C PHE A 250 -3.52 -2.79 -18.18
N MET A 251 -4.76 -2.25 -18.17
CA MET A 251 -5.72 -2.46 -17.08
C MET A 251 -6.07 -3.95 -16.88
N LYS A 252 -5.94 -4.78 -17.92
CA LYS A 252 -6.13 -6.25 -17.81
C LYS A 252 -4.88 -6.99 -17.32
N ILE A 253 -3.74 -6.32 -17.19
CA ILE A 253 -2.44 -6.92 -16.84
C ILE A 253 -1.97 -6.45 -15.46
N VAL A 254 -2.44 -5.33 -14.95
CA VAL A 254 -2.04 -4.82 -13.63
C VAL A 254 -3.25 -4.82 -12.71
N ASP A 255 -3.13 -5.49 -11.57
CA ASP A 255 -4.08 -5.34 -10.49
C ASP A 255 -3.80 -4.03 -9.74
N ARG A 256 -4.82 -3.18 -9.68
CA ARG A 256 -4.77 -1.83 -9.10
C ARG A 256 -5.46 -1.76 -7.75
N SER A 257 -5.79 -2.91 -7.15
CA SER A 257 -6.41 -3.00 -5.83
C SER A 257 -5.59 -2.22 -4.80
N GLU A 258 -6.29 -1.43 -3.98
CA GLU A 258 -5.67 -0.72 -2.87
C GLU A 258 -5.48 -1.68 -1.71
N LEU A 259 -4.22 -2.03 -1.41
CA LEU A 259 -3.89 -2.89 -0.29
C LEU A 259 -3.58 -1.96 0.88
N CYS A 260 -4.63 -1.60 1.62
CA CYS A 260 -4.56 -0.71 2.76
C CYS A 260 -5.20 -1.39 3.97
N LYS A 261 -4.68 -1.05 5.15
CA LYS A 261 -5.34 -1.37 6.41
C LYS A 261 -5.72 -0.14 7.19
N GLY A 262 -6.98 -0.07 7.57
CA GLY A 262 -7.61 1.08 8.20
C GLY A 262 -8.42 0.72 9.44
N PRO A 263 -9.36 1.57 9.87
CA PRO A 263 -10.20 1.31 11.03
C PRO A 263 -11.13 0.10 10.85
N ASP A 264 -11.53 -0.20 9.61
CA ASP A 264 -12.30 -1.41 9.27
C ASP A 264 -11.49 -2.71 9.46
N ASP A 265 -10.16 -2.62 9.42
CA ASP A 265 -9.25 -3.74 9.63
C ASP A 265 -8.85 -3.84 11.10
N MET A 266 -9.65 -4.53 11.90
CA MET A 266 -9.35 -4.76 13.31
C MET A 266 -7.92 -5.29 13.55
N PRO A 267 -7.10 -4.68 14.45
CA PRO A 267 -7.44 -3.64 15.44
C PRO A 267 -7.17 -2.18 15.03
N GLY A 268 -7.05 -1.89 13.74
CA GLY A 268 -7.07 -0.54 13.15
C GLY A 268 -5.80 0.31 13.27
N HIS A 269 -4.67 -0.30 13.65
CA HIS A 269 -3.37 0.36 13.79
C HIS A 269 -2.23 -0.43 13.11
N TRP A 270 -2.50 -0.90 11.90
CA TRP A 270 -1.58 -1.69 11.10
C TRP A 270 -0.50 -0.85 10.42
N LEU A 271 0.71 -1.40 10.36
CA LEU A 271 1.85 -0.81 9.66
C LEU A 271 2.39 -1.76 8.60
N VAL A 272 2.80 -1.22 7.46
CA VAL A 272 3.45 -2.00 6.42
C VAL A 272 4.89 -2.34 6.83
N THR A 273 5.22 -3.63 6.83
CA THR A 273 6.55 -4.16 7.19
C THR A 273 7.18 -5.01 6.09
N GLY A 274 6.47 -5.22 4.98
CA GLY A 274 7.02 -5.88 3.81
C GLY A 274 6.05 -5.91 2.65
N GLY A 275 6.52 -6.47 1.55
CA GLY A 275 5.71 -6.61 0.36
C GLY A 275 6.40 -7.46 -0.70
N LYS A 276 5.63 -7.85 -1.70
CA LYS A 276 6.15 -8.52 -2.89
C LYS A 276 5.24 -8.28 -4.08
N LEU A 277 5.81 -8.43 -5.27
CA LEU A 277 5.02 -8.56 -6.47
C LEU A 277 4.64 -10.04 -6.67
N GLY A 278 3.64 -10.29 -7.51
CA GLY A 278 3.20 -11.63 -7.87
C GLY A 278 2.57 -11.66 -9.26
N VAL A 279 2.29 -12.87 -9.75
CA VAL A 279 1.50 -13.07 -10.97
C VAL A 279 0.27 -13.90 -10.66
N GLU A 280 -0.93 -13.36 -10.91
CA GLU A 280 -2.19 -14.09 -10.74
C GLU A 280 -3.07 -13.99 -11.98
N LYS A 281 -3.39 -15.13 -12.59
CA LYS A 281 -4.20 -15.21 -13.83
C LYS A 281 -3.67 -14.27 -14.92
N GLY A 282 -2.34 -14.18 -15.01
CA GLY A 282 -1.62 -13.34 -15.96
C GLY A 282 -1.64 -11.83 -15.66
N ARG A 283 -1.94 -11.45 -14.42
CA ARG A 283 -1.86 -10.08 -13.91
C ARG A 283 -0.74 -9.92 -12.91
N ILE A 284 -0.03 -8.79 -13.00
CA ILE A 284 0.90 -8.30 -11.98
C ILE A 284 0.07 -7.88 -10.78
N VAL A 285 0.28 -8.53 -9.64
CA VAL A 285 -0.37 -8.22 -8.37
C VAL A 285 0.64 -7.72 -7.36
N LEU A 286 0.18 -6.94 -6.40
CA LEU A 286 0.93 -6.57 -5.22
C LEU A 286 0.45 -7.42 -4.04
N ARG A 287 1.36 -7.72 -3.11
CA ARG A 287 1.05 -8.30 -1.80
C ARG A 287 1.77 -7.49 -0.76
N VAL A 288 1.09 -7.19 0.34
CA VAL A 288 1.62 -6.36 1.42
C VAL A 288 1.60 -7.16 2.72
N LYS A 289 2.65 -7.02 3.50
CA LYS A 289 2.74 -7.56 4.86
C LYS A 289 2.51 -6.43 5.84
N TYR A 290 1.62 -6.68 6.79
CA TYR A 290 1.30 -5.75 7.87
C TYR A 290 1.72 -6.34 9.19
N SER A 291 2.11 -5.46 10.10
CA SER A 291 2.40 -5.82 11.47
C SER A 291 1.73 -4.88 12.46
N LEU A 292 1.40 -5.44 13.62
CA LEU A 292 1.10 -4.69 14.84
C LEU A 292 2.36 -4.63 15.67
N LEU A 293 2.63 -3.47 16.24
CA LEU A 293 3.78 -3.25 17.11
C LEU A 293 3.35 -3.17 18.58
N ASN A 294 4.24 -3.59 19.46
CA ASN A 294 4.23 -3.15 20.85
C ASN A 294 5.08 -1.88 20.95
N TYR A 295 4.49 -0.82 21.48
CA TYR A 295 5.12 0.47 21.72
C TYR A 295 5.50 0.61 23.18
#